data_AF-X1CHS0-F1
#
_entry.id   AF-X1CHS0-F1
#
_cell.length_a   1.000
_cell.length_b   1.000
_cell.length_c   1.000
_cell.angle_alpha   90.00
_cell.angle_beta   90.00
_cell.angle_gamma   90.00
#
_symmetry.space_group_name_H-M   'P 1'
#
loop_
_entity.id
_entity.type
_entity.pdbx_description
1 polymer ?
#
loop_
_entity_poly.entity_id
_entity_poly.type
_entity_poly.pdbx_seq_one_letter_code
_entity_poly.pdbx_strand_id
1 'polypeptide(L)'
;MADVDSYGQLTMRGGAVVPLARTDLLEGAEEEIQTDANFVGAAQPAGTFATQSLPNPVVMAAGVSAENDVTYAYVRSAGKIKAALPVSGLSSGMGLPGSLPYPKQLVSGDSVIVMSNAVADREVGLSVACSNGDYHCFSVTPSGAAEHELVSVLTGQSIGETLQGRTVTHAFAMGGNNAANFSSPIYFLNGSGTPIGSVTPNDPAVDTGL
;
A
#
# COMPACT_ATOMS: atom_id res chain seq x y z
N MET A 1 5.07 -19.51 -9.34
CA MET A 1 5.02 -18.06 -9.06
C MET A 1 5.68 -17.41 -10.26
N ALA A 2 4.91 -16.66 -11.00
CA ALA A 2 5.33 -15.91 -12.17
C ALA A 2 5.82 -14.51 -11.76
N ASP A 3 6.54 -13.89 -12.68
CA ASP A 3 6.93 -12.50 -12.58
C ASP A 3 5.80 -11.63 -13.15
N VAL A 4 5.54 -10.49 -12.52
CA VAL A 4 4.51 -9.53 -12.93
C VAL A 4 5.10 -8.13 -13.10
N ASP A 5 4.52 -7.39 -14.04
CA ASP A 5 4.85 -5.99 -14.23
C ASP A 5 4.17 -5.14 -13.15
N SER A 6 4.95 -4.28 -12.49
CA SER A 6 4.47 -3.26 -11.56
C SER A 6 5.00 -1.89 -11.91
N TYR A 7 4.14 -0.89 -11.78
CA TYR A 7 4.46 0.50 -12.08
C TYR A 7 3.71 1.45 -11.17
N GLY A 8 4.19 2.68 -11.07
CA GLY A 8 3.56 3.69 -10.25
C GLY A 8 4.31 5.02 -10.25
N GLN A 9 3.85 5.90 -9.38
CA GLN A 9 4.45 7.21 -9.20
C GLN A 9 4.37 7.68 -7.75
N LEU A 10 5.40 8.39 -7.30
CA LEU A 10 5.35 9.22 -6.10
C LEU A 10 5.37 10.69 -6.53
N THR A 11 4.32 11.43 -6.18
CA THR A 11 4.19 12.86 -6.48
C THR A 11 4.61 13.67 -5.26
N MET A 12 5.60 14.54 -5.45
CA MET A 12 6.18 15.37 -4.40
C MET A 12 5.43 16.70 -4.24
N ARG A 13 5.65 17.35 -3.10
CA ARG A 13 5.32 18.76 -2.86
C ARG A 13 6.02 19.61 -3.92
N GLY A 14 5.24 20.31 -4.75
CA GLY A 14 5.75 21.09 -5.88
C GLY A 14 5.61 20.39 -7.24
N GLY A 15 5.07 19.18 -7.30
CA GLY A 15 4.70 18.51 -8.55
C GLY A 15 5.80 17.68 -9.20
N ALA A 16 6.99 17.60 -8.61
CA ALA A 16 8.02 16.68 -9.06
C ALA A 16 7.58 15.22 -8.85
N VAL A 17 8.01 14.31 -9.73
CA VAL A 17 7.58 12.91 -9.73
C VAL A 17 8.79 11.99 -9.64
N VAL A 18 8.69 10.95 -8.81
CA VAL A 18 9.58 9.79 -8.84
C VAL A 18 8.84 8.67 -9.58
N PRO A 19 9.24 8.34 -10.82
CA PRO A 19 8.62 7.27 -11.59
C PRO A 19 9.09 5.92 -11.07
N LEU A 20 8.19 4.96 -10.93
CA LEU A 20 8.47 3.61 -10.45
C LEU A 20 8.06 2.60 -11.52
N ALA A 21 8.93 1.66 -11.84
CA ALA A 21 8.61 0.55 -12.72
C ALA A 21 9.57 -0.63 -12.47
N ARG A 22 9.02 -1.84 -12.51
CA ARG A 22 9.78 -3.08 -12.48
C ARG A 22 8.95 -4.18 -13.15
N THR A 23 9.55 -4.91 -14.08
CA THR A 23 8.87 -5.92 -14.93
C THR A 23 9.13 -7.36 -14.48
N ASP A 24 9.68 -7.52 -13.29
CA ASP A 24 10.12 -8.80 -12.74
C ASP A 24 9.84 -8.88 -11.23
N LEU A 25 8.65 -8.43 -10.79
CA LEU A 25 8.19 -8.69 -9.42
C LEU A 25 7.66 -10.11 -9.32
N LEU A 26 8.20 -10.91 -8.41
CA LEU A 26 7.67 -12.20 -8.02
C LEU A 26 6.28 -12.01 -7.38
N GLU A 27 5.25 -12.58 -8.00
CA GLU A 27 3.90 -12.57 -7.41
C GLU A 27 3.86 -13.31 -6.07
N GLY A 28 3.00 -12.88 -5.15
CA GLY A 28 2.79 -13.49 -3.84
C GLY A 28 3.92 -13.22 -2.84
N ALA A 29 4.74 -12.19 -3.07
CA ALA A 29 5.81 -11.77 -2.18
C ALA A 29 5.92 -10.24 -2.11
N GLU A 30 6.38 -9.74 -0.96
CA GLU A 30 6.77 -8.33 -0.83
C GLU A 30 8.09 -8.09 -1.53
N GLU A 31 8.09 -7.22 -2.53
CA GLU A 31 9.29 -6.83 -3.26
C GLU A 31 9.45 -5.32 -3.40
N GLU A 32 10.70 -4.88 -3.59
CA GLU A 32 10.98 -3.48 -3.90
C GLU A 32 10.65 -3.18 -5.37
N ILE A 33 9.83 -2.16 -5.60
CA ILE A 33 9.73 -1.49 -6.89
C ILE A 33 10.71 -0.31 -6.92
N GLN A 34 11.56 -0.29 -7.94
CA GLN A 34 12.59 0.72 -8.11
C GLN A 34 12.17 1.79 -9.12
N THR A 35 13.01 2.81 -9.26
CA THR A 35 12.80 3.84 -10.28
C THR A 35 12.83 3.26 -11.69
N ASP A 36 11.98 3.78 -12.57
CA ASP A 36 11.90 3.32 -13.97
C ASP A 36 13.22 3.59 -14.71
N ALA A 37 13.99 2.52 -14.95
CA ALA A 37 15.28 2.58 -15.62
C ALA A 37 15.20 3.17 -17.04
N ASN A 38 14.06 3.05 -17.72
CA ASN A 38 13.87 3.64 -19.05
C ASN A 38 13.85 5.17 -19.00
N PHE A 39 13.41 5.73 -17.87
CA PHE A 39 13.35 7.18 -17.67
C PHE A 39 14.59 7.72 -16.95
N VAL A 40 15.05 7.05 -15.88
CA VAL A 40 16.16 7.54 -15.05
C VAL A 40 17.53 7.01 -15.45
N GLY A 41 17.61 6.15 -16.48
CA GLY A 41 18.82 5.55 -17.03
C GLY A 41 19.36 4.35 -16.27
N ALA A 42 19.12 4.27 -14.96
CA ALA A 42 19.43 3.10 -14.13
C ALA A 42 18.47 3.01 -12.94
N ALA A 43 17.87 1.84 -12.74
CA ALA A 43 17.01 1.57 -11.60
C ALA A 43 17.77 1.73 -10.28
N GLN A 44 17.14 2.43 -9.35
CA GLN A 44 17.66 2.67 -8.01
C GLN A 44 16.49 2.85 -7.02
N PRO A 45 16.71 2.67 -5.71
CA PRO A 45 15.70 2.91 -4.69
C PRO A 45 15.11 4.32 -4.77
N ALA A 46 13.79 4.42 -4.58
CA ALA A 46 13.06 5.68 -4.72
C ALA A 46 13.61 6.80 -3.82
N GLY A 47 14.00 6.47 -2.57
CA GLY A 47 14.60 7.43 -1.64
C GLY A 47 15.93 7.99 -2.10
N THR A 48 16.76 7.15 -2.72
CA THR A 48 18.07 7.53 -3.27
C THR A 48 17.88 8.52 -4.41
N PHE A 49 17.04 8.18 -5.40
CA PHE A 49 16.75 9.05 -6.54
C PHE A 49 16.16 10.39 -6.08
N ALA A 50 15.17 10.36 -5.18
CA ALA A 50 14.49 11.55 -4.70
C ALA A 50 15.44 12.51 -3.97
N THR A 51 16.34 11.97 -3.15
CA THR A 51 17.32 12.79 -2.40
C THR A 51 18.37 13.40 -3.31
N GLN A 52 18.78 12.69 -4.37
CA GLN A 52 19.79 13.17 -5.30
C GLN A 52 19.24 14.16 -6.33
N SER A 53 17.99 13.99 -6.74
CA SER A 53 17.43 14.67 -7.91
C SER A 53 16.46 15.81 -7.56
N LEU A 54 15.88 15.81 -6.35
CA LEU A 54 14.81 16.74 -6.00
C LEU A 54 15.14 17.57 -4.75
N PRO A 55 14.87 18.89 -4.77
CA PRO A 55 14.97 19.70 -3.57
C PRO A 55 13.78 19.42 -2.64
N ASN A 56 14.05 18.92 -1.43
CA ASN A 56 13.04 18.61 -0.39
C ASN A 56 11.91 17.65 -0.85
N PRO A 57 12.24 16.36 -1.09
CA PRO A 57 11.30 15.39 -1.68
C PRO A 57 10.21 14.95 -0.70
N VAL A 58 9.14 15.73 -0.54
CA VAL A 58 8.00 15.40 0.33
C VAL A 58 6.87 14.76 -0.47
N VAL A 59 6.61 13.46 -0.31
CA VAL A 59 5.52 12.75 -1.01
C VAL A 59 4.16 13.25 -0.51
N MET A 60 3.34 13.72 -1.44
CA MET A 60 1.99 14.25 -1.22
C MET A 60 0.90 13.35 -1.78
N ALA A 61 1.21 12.65 -2.86
CA ALA A 61 0.31 11.68 -3.47
C ALA A 61 1.13 10.53 -4.04
N ALA A 62 0.56 9.35 -4.11
CA ALA A 62 1.22 8.18 -4.65
C ALA A 62 0.21 7.23 -5.29
N GLY A 63 0.71 6.36 -6.15
CA GLY A 63 -0.06 5.28 -6.72
C GLY A 63 0.86 4.17 -7.20
N VAL A 64 0.53 2.93 -6.86
CA VAL A 64 1.20 1.74 -7.37
C VAL A 64 0.16 0.76 -7.90
N SER A 65 0.45 0.15 -9.04
CA SER A 65 -0.37 -0.89 -9.67
C SER A 65 0.52 -2.03 -10.15
N ALA A 66 -0.09 -3.20 -10.37
CA ALA A 66 0.56 -4.34 -11.01
C ALA A 66 -0.37 -5.00 -12.03
N GLU A 67 0.19 -5.89 -12.85
CA GLU A 67 -0.53 -6.68 -13.85
C GLU A 67 -1.69 -7.47 -13.25
N ASN A 68 -1.39 -8.27 -12.22
CA ASN A 68 -2.39 -9.04 -11.48
C ASN A 68 -3.17 -8.13 -10.54
N ASP A 69 -2.64 -7.91 -9.34
CA ASP A 69 -3.23 -7.07 -8.31
C ASP A 69 -2.19 -6.67 -7.26
N VAL A 70 -2.46 -5.57 -6.55
CA VAL A 70 -1.67 -5.10 -5.41
C VAL A 70 -2.56 -4.98 -4.19
N THR A 71 -2.22 -5.69 -3.11
CA THR A 71 -2.99 -5.64 -1.86
C THR A 71 -2.57 -4.49 -0.95
N TYR A 72 -1.29 -4.17 -0.92
CA TYR A 72 -0.78 -2.96 -0.26
C TYR A 72 0.59 -2.57 -0.83
N ALA A 73 0.93 -1.29 -0.68
CA ALA A 73 2.29 -0.81 -0.89
C ALA A 73 2.65 0.21 0.17
N TYR A 74 3.94 0.31 0.49
CA TYR A 74 4.43 1.25 1.48
C TYR A 74 5.87 1.68 1.23
N VAL A 75 6.22 2.86 1.75
CA VAL A 75 7.61 3.28 1.86
C VAL A 75 8.19 2.67 3.13
N ARG A 76 9.21 1.81 2.98
CA ARG A 76 10.00 1.27 4.07
C ARG A 76 11.18 2.18 4.36
N SER A 77 11.34 2.57 5.62
CA SER A 77 12.46 3.38 6.09
C SER A 77 12.99 2.81 7.40
N ALA A 78 14.27 2.44 7.43
CA ALA A 78 14.91 1.84 8.61
C ALA A 78 14.10 0.68 9.24
N GLY A 79 13.52 -0.19 8.40
CA GLY A 79 12.73 -1.34 8.84
C GLY A 79 11.31 -1.02 9.33
N LYS A 80 10.83 0.21 9.19
CA LYS A 80 9.47 0.62 9.56
C LYS A 80 8.68 1.11 8.35
N ILE A 81 7.36 1.01 8.43
CA ILE A 81 6.45 1.67 7.47
C ILE A 81 6.50 3.16 7.75
N LYS A 82 7.00 3.93 6.78
CA LYS A 82 7.08 5.39 6.83
C LYS A 82 5.82 6.04 6.26
N ALA A 83 5.30 5.49 5.18
CA ALA A 83 4.06 5.91 4.52
C ALA A 83 3.40 4.69 3.88
N ALA A 84 2.12 4.47 4.15
CA ALA A 84 1.32 3.54 3.34
C ALA A 84 0.89 4.27 2.06
N LEU A 85 0.99 3.60 0.93
CA LEU A 85 0.73 4.19 -0.38
C LEU A 85 -0.60 3.69 -0.93
N PRO A 86 -1.40 4.55 -1.58
CA PRO A 86 -2.56 4.13 -2.34
C PRO A 86 -2.12 3.16 -3.45
N VAL A 87 -2.90 2.11 -3.65
CA VAL A 87 -2.64 1.12 -4.69
C VAL A 87 -3.89 0.87 -5.52
N SER A 88 -3.68 0.30 -6.68
CA SER A 88 -4.73 -0.16 -7.59
C SER A 88 -4.38 -1.58 -8.00
N GLY A 89 -5.42 -2.32 -8.33
CA GLY A 89 -5.29 -3.62 -8.95
C GLY A 89 -5.47 -3.60 -10.47
N LEU A 90 -5.31 -4.75 -11.10
CA LEU A 90 -5.63 -5.04 -12.51
C LEU A 90 -5.19 -3.99 -13.53
N SER A 91 -3.96 -3.47 -13.41
CA SER A 91 -3.41 -2.45 -14.33
C SER A 91 -4.34 -1.27 -14.64
N SER A 92 -5.32 -0.96 -13.77
CA SER A 92 -6.37 0.00 -14.10
C SER A 92 -5.96 1.42 -13.71
N GLY A 93 -5.03 1.58 -12.76
CA GLY A 93 -4.55 2.87 -12.27
C GLY A 93 -5.67 3.79 -11.76
N MET A 94 -6.86 3.24 -11.50
CA MET A 94 -8.06 4.02 -11.29
C MET A 94 -8.00 4.76 -9.95
N GLY A 95 -8.22 6.08 -10.00
CA GLY A 95 -8.12 6.95 -8.81
C GLY A 95 -6.70 7.25 -8.34
N LEU A 96 -5.66 6.83 -9.08
CA LEU A 96 -4.26 7.10 -8.76
C LEU A 96 -3.67 8.26 -9.59
N PRO A 97 -2.73 9.05 -9.04
CA PRO A 97 -2.19 8.98 -7.68
C PRO A 97 -3.16 9.52 -6.63
N GLY A 98 -3.35 8.77 -5.53
CA GLY A 98 -4.17 9.18 -4.39
C GLY A 98 -3.39 10.06 -3.41
N SER A 99 -4.06 11.02 -2.77
CA SER A 99 -3.43 11.91 -1.78
C SER A 99 -3.07 11.19 -0.49
N LEU A 100 -1.90 11.49 0.07
CA LEU A 100 -1.47 11.00 1.39
C LEU A 100 -1.98 11.93 2.49
N PRO A 101 -2.72 11.43 3.51
CA PRO A 101 -3.24 12.26 4.61
C PRO A 101 -2.14 13.01 5.37
N TYR A 102 -1.00 12.36 5.58
CA TYR A 102 0.18 12.91 6.22
C TYR A 102 1.39 12.76 5.29
N PRO A 103 1.76 13.82 4.55
CA PRO A 103 2.90 13.81 3.64
C PRO A 103 4.21 13.46 4.35
N LYS A 104 5.09 12.70 3.68
CA LYS A 104 6.38 12.25 4.25
C LYS A 104 7.54 12.63 3.34
N GLN A 105 8.60 13.16 3.94
CA GLN A 105 9.84 13.44 3.22
C GLN A 105 10.59 12.14 2.95
N LEU A 106 10.92 11.86 1.69
CA LEU A 106 11.82 10.77 1.34
C LEU A 106 13.26 11.10 1.72
N VAL A 107 13.99 10.07 2.12
CA VAL A 107 15.42 10.14 2.39
C VAL A 107 16.12 8.96 1.73
N SER A 108 17.43 9.09 1.51
CA SER A 108 18.25 7.96 1.06
C SER A 108 18.11 6.78 2.04
N GLY A 109 17.94 5.58 1.50
CA GLY A 109 17.59 4.37 2.27
C GLY A 109 16.08 4.08 2.38
N ASP A 110 15.23 4.96 1.84
CA ASP A 110 13.81 4.64 1.66
C ASP A 110 13.60 3.79 0.40
N SER A 111 12.88 2.69 0.58
CA SER A 111 12.47 1.76 -0.49
C SER A 111 10.95 1.71 -0.60
N VAL A 112 10.42 1.55 -1.81
CA VAL A 112 8.98 1.32 -2.01
C VAL A 112 8.76 -0.18 -2.10
N ILE A 113 8.04 -0.73 -1.15
CA ILE A 113 7.69 -2.15 -1.08
C ILE A 113 6.26 -2.33 -1.57
N VAL A 114 6.05 -3.35 -2.38
CA VAL A 114 4.77 -3.67 -3.01
C VAL A 114 4.49 -5.15 -2.77
N MET A 115 3.28 -5.46 -2.34
CA MET A 115 2.77 -6.83 -2.31
C MET A 115 1.93 -7.06 -3.57
N SER A 116 2.56 -7.62 -4.60
CA SER A 116 1.85 -8.08 -5.79
C SER A 116 1.28 -9.47 -5.50
N ASN A 117 0.01 -9.70 -5.82
CA ASN A 117 -0.64 -10.96 -5.49
C ASN A 117 -0.66 -11.91 -6.69
N ALA A 118 -0.60 -13.20 -6.37
CA ALA A 118 -0.85 -14.23 -7.37
C ALA A 118 -2.34 -14.25 -7.72
N VAL A 119 -2.68 -14.66 -8.95
CA VAL A 119 -4.10 -14.70 -9.39
C VAL A 119 -4.98 -15.59 -8.51
N ALA A 120 -4.42 -16.65 -7.91
CA ALA A 120 -5.16 -17.53 -7.02
C ALA A 120 -5.29 -16.99 -5.59
N ASP A 121 -4.48 -15.99 -5.22
CA ASP A 121 -4.42 -15.45 -3.87
C ASP A 121 -5.65 -14.59 -3.56
N ARG A 122 -6.05 -14.63 -2.30
CA ARG A 122 -7.25 -13.97 -1.77
C ARG A 122 -6.90 -13.02 -0.62
N GLU A 123 -5.67 -12.53 -0.60
CA GLU A 123 -5.23 -11.58 0.41
C GLU A 123 -6.08 -10.30 0.39
N VAL A 124 -6.27 -9.74 1.59
CA VAL A 124 -6.95 -8.49 1.83
C VAL A 124 -6.01 -7.57 2.59
N GLY A 125 -5.93 -6.32 2.18
CA GLY A 125 -5.03 -5.32 2.75
C GLY A 125 -5.79 -4.17 3.38
N LEU A 126 -5.31 -3.70 4.52
CA LEU A 126 -5.75 -2.48 5.19
C LEU A 126 -4.55 -1.60 5.46
N SER A 127 -4.58 -0.39 4.94
CA SER A 127 -3.62 0.66 5.23
C SER A 127 -4.27 1.73 6.09
N VAL A 128 -3.59 2.15 7.15
CA VAL A 128 -4.10 3.16 8.10
C VAL A 128 -3.10 4.28 8.31
N ALA A 129 -3.62 5.47 8.58
CA ALA A 129 -2.86 6.63 9.00
C ALA A 129 -3.37 7.14 10.35
N CYS A 130 -2.45 7.27 11.31
CA CYS A 130 -2.73 7.67 12.68
C CYS A 130 -2.64 9.20 12.86
N SER A 131 -3.29 9.73 13.90
CA SER A 131 -3.30 11.16 14.23
C SER A 131 -1.92 11.79 14.47
N ASN A 132 -0.92 10.97 14.83
CA ASN A 132 0.48 11.37 14.97
C ASN A 132 1.25 11.36 13.63
N GLY A 133 0.59 11.04 12.53
CA GLY A 133 1.16 10.94 11.19
C GLY A 133 1.87 9.62 10.89
N ASP A 134 1.82 8.63 11.78
CA ASP A 134 2.36 7.29 11.49
C ASP A 134 1.43 6.49 10.59
N TYR A 135 2.02 5.59 9.80
CA TYR A 135 1.29 4.69 8.92
C TYR A 135 1.57 3.23 9.29
N HIS A 136 0.57 2.37 9.04
CA HIS A 136 0.69 0.92 9.16
C HIS A 136 -0.10 0.23 8.07
N CYS A 137 0.36 -0.97 7.69
CA CYS A 137 -0.33 -1.86 6.78
C CYS A 137 -0.60 -3.19 7.50
N PHE A 138 -1.78 -3.72 7.29
CA PHE A 138 -2.23 -4.99 7.82
C PHE A 138 -2.76 -5.83 6.67
N SER A 139 -2.57 -7.14 6.73
CA SER A 139 -3.18 -8.04 5.77
C SER A 139 -3.64 -9.35 6.39
N VAL A 140 -4.46 -10.07 5.63
CA VAL A 140 -4.86 -11.45 5.94
C VAL A 140 -5.20 -12.15 4.64
N THR A 141 -4.89 -13.45 4.55
CA THR A 141 -5.42 -14.34 3.52
C THR A 141 -6.56 -15.15 4.15
N PRO A 142 -7.83 -14.79 3.91
CA PRO A 142 -8.98 -15.47 4.50
C PRO A 142 -9.01 -16.96 4.15
N SER A 143 -9.36 -17.79 5.14
CA SER A 143 -9.58 -19.22 4.94
C SER A 143 -10.92 -19.69 5.53
N GLY A 144 -11.85 -20.12 4.68
CA GLY A 144 -13.17 -20.58 5.10
C GLY A 144 -14.14 -19.45 5.49
N ALA A 145 -15.35 -19.84 5.90
CA ALA A 145 -16.47 -18.95 6.18
C ALA A 145 -16.50 -18.54 7.67
N ALA A 146 -15.55 -17.71 8.07
CA ALA A 146 -15.43 -17.17 9.43
C ALA A 146 -15.01 -15.69 9.40
N GLU A 147 -14.98 -15.08 10.58
CA GLU A 147 -14.32 -13.78 10.77
C GLU A 147 -12.79 -13.96 10.68
N HIS A 148 -12.13 -13.00 10.06
CA HIS A 148 -10.68 -13.01 9.84
C HIS A 148 -10.06 -11.75 10.45
N GLU A 149 -8.99 -11.93 11.23
CA GLU A 149 -8.25 -10.83 11.83
C GLU A 149 -7.11 -10.39 10.92
N LEU A 150 -7.03 -9.09 10.62
CA LEU A 150 -5.90 -8.54 9.89
C LEU A 150 -4.72 -8.31 10.85
N VAL A 151 -3.53 -8.71 10.41
CA VAL A 151 -2.29 -8.61 11.19
C VAL A 151 -1.28 -7.73 10.49
N SER A 152 -0.40 -7.10 11.27
CA SER A 152 0.63 -6.19 10.76
C SER A 152 1.57 -6.93 9.81
N VAL A 153 1.79 -6.39 8.61
CA VAL A 153 2.65 -7.00 7.58
C VAL A 153 4.12 -7.08 8.02
N LEU A 154 4.53 -6.25 9.00
CA LEU A 154 5.89 -6.26 9.55
C LEU A 154 6.07 -7.19 10.76
N THR A 155 5.03 -7.36 11.58
CA THR A 155 5.18 -7.97 12.92
C THR A 155 4.26 -9.15 13.19
N GLY A 156 3.24 -9.38 12.36
CA GLY A 156 2.22 -10.40 12.58
C GLY A 156 1.30 -10.14 13.79
N GLN A 157 1.41 -8.97 14.42
CA GLN A 157 0.59 -8.61 15.57
C GLN A 157 -0.75 -8.02 15.13
N SER A 158 -1.76 -8.13 16.00
CA SER A 158 -3.08 -7.57 15.77
C SER A 158 -3.05 -6.04 15.58
N ILE A 159 -4.12 -5.49 15.03
CA ILE A 159 -4.33 -4.03 14.94
C ILE A 159 -4.30 -3.41 16.34
N GLY A 160 -4.97 -4.04 17.32
CA GLY A 160 -5.07 -3.52 18.69
C GLY A 160 -3.72 -3.45 19.40
N GLU A 161 -2.86 -4.44 19.20
CA GLU A 161 -1.49 -4.44 19.74
C GLU A 161 -0.58 -3.48 19.00
N THR A 162 -0.71 -3.40 17.68
CA THR A 162 0.13 -2.55 16.85
C THR A 162 -0.19 -1.07 17.10
N LEU A 163 -1.46 -0.69 17.27
CA LEU A 163 -1.89 0.71 17.35
C LEU A 163 -2.21 1.19 18.77
N GLN A 164 -1.66 0.54 19.81
CA GLN A 164 -1.87 0.97 21.20
C GLN A 164 -1.52 2.46 21.40
N GLY A 165 -2.43 3.19 22.03
CA GLY A 165 -2.28 4.62 22.30
C GLY A 165 -2.37 5.53 21.07
N ARG A 166 -2.73 4.99 19.90
CA ARG A 166 -2.86 5.74 18.64
C ARG A 166 -4.32 5.80 18.20
N THR A 167 -4.65 6.86 17.46
CA THR A 167 -5.97 7.04 16.87
C THR A 167 -5.85 6.94 15.37
N VAL A 168 -6.55 5.99 14.76
CA VAL A 168 -6.68 5.91 13.30
C VAL A 168 -7.56 7.08 12.83
N THR A 169 -7.05 7.87 11.90
CA THR A 169 -7.76 9.05 11.35
C THR A 169 -8.17 8.85 9.91
N HIS A 170 -7.41 8.05 9.17
CA HIS A 170 -7.68 7.69 7.78
C HIS A 170 -7.36 6.21 7.60
N ALA A 171 -8.14 5.55 6.76
CA ALA A 171 -7.90 4.17 6.39
C ALA A 171 -8.39 3.93 4.96
N PHE A 172 -7.69 3.08 4.23
CA PHE A 172 -8.06 2.60 2.92
C PHE A 172 -7.70 1.11 2.84
N ALA A 173 -8.47 0.33 2.12
CA ALA A 173 -8.31 -1.11 2.08
C ALA A 173 -8.49 -1.62 0.66
N MET A 174 -7.71 -2.63 0.29
CA MET A 174 -7.78 -3.29 -1.01
C MET A 174 -8.24 -4.71 -0.83
N GLY A 175 -9.19 -5.12 -1.67
CA GLY A 175 -9.61 -6.51 -1.74
C GLY A 175 -8.69 -7.41 -2.56
N GLY A 176 -7.82 -6.82 -3.39
CA GLY A 176 -7.05 -7.54 -4.41
C GLY A 176 -7.96 -8.50 -5.20
N ASN A 177 -7.44 -9.69 -5.51
CA ASN A 177 -8.19 -10.71 -6.23
C ASN A 177 -9.33 -11.30 -5.38
N ASN A 178 -9.47 -10.94 -4.10
CA ASN A 178 -10.56 -11.39 -3.24
C ASN A 178 -11.82 -10.52 -3.34
N ALA A 179 -11.82 -9.45 -4.12
CA ALA A 179 -12.87 -8.44 -4.12
C ALA A 179 -14.29 -8.98 -4.37
N ALA A 180 -14.45 -10.02 -5.19
CA ALA A 180 -15.73 -10.67 -5.44
C ALA A 180 -16.27 -11.54 -4.28
N ASN A 181 -15.47 -11.84 -3.26
CA ASN A 181 -15.85 -12.74 -2.16
C ASN A 181 -16.17 -12.00 -0.85
N PHE A 182 -16.11 -10.68 -0.83
CA PHE A 182 -16.49 -9.92 0.36
C PHE A 182 -17.99 -10.00 0.60
N SER A 183 -18.36 -10.40 1.81
CA SER A 183 -19.74 -10.36 2.32
C SER A 183 -19.95 -9.26 3.36
N SER A 184 -18.88 -8.59 3.78
CA SER A 184 -18.87 -7.56 4.81
C SER A 184 -17.64 -6.64 4.65
N PRO A 185 -17.72 -5.36 5.04
CA PRO A 185 -16.55 -4.49 5.16
C PRO A 185 -15.63 -4.93 6.31
N ILE A 186 -14.47 -4.30 6.40
CA ILE A 186 -13.55 -4.40 7.54
C ILE A 186 -14.08 -3.51 8.67
N TYR A 187 -14.18 -4.05 9.89
CA TYR A 187 -14.59 -3.29 11.08
C TYR A 187 -13.43 -3.07 12.04
N PHE A 188 -13.35 -1.86 12.60
CA PHE A 188 -12.56 -1.58 13.79
C PHE A 188 -13.44 -1.81 15.01
N LEU A 189 -13.04 -2.71 15.92
CA LEU A 189 -13.80 -3.03 17.12
C LEU A 189 -13.18 -2.37 18.35
N ASN A 190 -14.01 -1.94 19.30
CA ASN A 190 -13.54 -1.53 20.63
C ASN A 190 -13.27 -2.75 21.53
N GLY A 191 -12.77 -2.52 22.75
CA GLY A 191 -12.49 -3.61 23.72
C GLY A 191 -13.70 -4.42 24.18
N SER A 192 -14.93 -4.03 23.81
CA SER A 192 -16.16 -4.78 24.05
C SER A 192 -16.68 -5.49 22.79
N GLY A 193 -15.93 -5.47 21.68
CA GLY A 193 -16.32 -6.09 20.40
C GLY A 193 -17.32 -5.29 19.58
N THR A 194 -17.60 -4.03 19.94
CA THR A 194 -18.53 -3.17 19.18
C THR A 194 -17.81 -2.44 18.06
N PRO A 195 -18.34 -2.40 16.82
CA PRO A 195 -17.79 -1.59 15.73
C PRO A 195 -17.74 -0.10 16.07
N ILE A 196 -16.56 0.50 15.92
CA ILE A 196 -16.29 1.94 16.11
C ILE A 196 -15.73 2.61 14.85
N GLY A 197 -15.59 1.85 13.77
CA GLY A 197 -15.17 2.32 12.46
C GLY A 197 -15.30 1.20 11.44
N SER A 198 -15.33 1.56 10.15
CA SER A 198 -15.43 0.59 9.07
C SER A 198 -14.71 1.10 7.82
N VAL A 199 -14.17 0.17 7.03
CA VAL A 199 -13.60 0.42 5.72
C VAL A 199 -14.10 -0.64 4.77
N THR A 200 -14.68 -0.22 3.66
CA THR A 200 -15.04 -1.13 2.57
C THR A 200 -13.82 -1.26 1.66
N PRO A 201 -13.28 -2.48 1.46
CA PRO A 201 -12.18 -2.67 0.51
C PRO A 201 -12.63 -2.32 -0.91
N ASN A 202 -11.81 -1.60 -1.67
CA ASN A 202 -12.12 -1.35 -3.08
C ASN A 202 -11.88 -2.61 -3.91
N ASP A 203 -12.68 -2.73 -4.97
CA ASP A 203 -12.53 -3.76 -6.00
C ASP A 203 -11.88 -3.14 -7.25
N PRO A 204 -10.63 -3.50 -7.59
CA PRO A 204 -9.96 -2.94 -8.74
C PRO A 204 -10.62 -3.28 -10.09
N ALA A 205 -11.48 -4.30 -10.15
CA ALA A 205 -12.17 -4.75 -11.36
C ALA A 205 -13.49 -4.01 -11.64
N VAL A 206 -14.17 -3.48 -10.62
CA VAL A 206 -15.51 -2.87 -10.79
C VAL A 206 -15.67 -1.48 -10.16
N ASP A 207 -14.76 -1.04 -9.30
CA ASP A 207 -14.94 0.22 -8.57
C ASP A 207 -14.53 1.44 -9.40
N THR A 208 -15.43 1.91 -10.27
CA THR A 208 -15.26 3.03 -11.22
C THR A 208 -15.00 4.42 -10.60
N GLY A 209 -14.80 4.52 -9.29
CA GLY A 209 -14.28 5.72 -8.64
C GLY A 209 -15.07 7.01 -8.91
N LEU A 210 -16.24 7.14 -8.29
CA LEU A 210 -16.81 8.42 -7.84
C LEU A 210 -17.56 8.24 -6.52
#